data_AF-A0A3D3JQP6-F1
#
_entry.id   AF-A0A3D3JQP6-F1
#
_cell.length_a   1.000
_cell.length_b   1.000
_cell.length_c   1.000
_cell.angle_alpha   90.00
_cell.angle_beta   90.00
_cell.angle_gamma   90.00
#
_symmetry.space_group_name_H-M   'P 1'
#
loop_
_entity.id
_entity.type
_entity.pdbx_description
1 polymer ?
#
loop_
_entity_poly.entity_id
_entity_poly.type
_entity_poly.pdbx_seq_one_letter_code
_entity_poly.pdbx_strand_id
1 'polypeptide(L)'
;MNREIKRSPFVQQFTLIELLVVIVIIAILIALLLPALQQAKDTAKSVTCMSNLKQQFTGMALYANDSDGLIPPIGQNFYSSGMPGYNGTWYSWLGSYGYMGPGETYDYGPYGVT
;
A
#
# COMPACT_ATOMS: atom_id res chain seq x y z
N MET A 1 16.81 4.14 -70.45
CA MET A 1 16.38 3.16 -69.41
C MET A 1 17.29 3.38 -68.21
N ASN A 2 16.91 3.70 -66.97
CA ASN A 2 15.63 3.96 -66.31
C ASN A 2 15.91 4.74 -65.01
N ARG A 3 15.15 5.83 -64.83
CA ARG A 3 14.81 6.67 -63.66
C ARG A 3 15.52 6.44 -62.30
N GLU A 4 16.26 7.47 -61.88
CA GLU A 4 16.66 7.75 -60.49
C GLU A 4 15.42 8.12 -59.64
N ILE A 5 15.12 7.33 -58.60
CA ILE A 5 14.01 7.57 -57.67
C ILE A 5 14.50 8.53 -56.58
N LYS A 6 14.19 9.83 -56.72
CA LYS A 6 14.41 10.84 -55.67
C LYS A 6 13.36 10.65 -54.57
N ARG A 7 13.66 9.87 -53.52
CA ARG A 7 12.85 9.86 -52.29
C ARG A 7 13.19 11.11 -51.48
N SER A 8 12.32 12.11 -51.48
CA SER A 8 12.40 13.20 -50.50
C SER A 8 12.07 12.66 -49.11
N PRO A 9 12.96 12.75 -48.11
CA PRO A 9 12.56 12.52 -46.74
C PRO A 9 11.64 13.67 -46.34
N PHE A 10 10.38 13.35 -46.04
CA PHE A 10 9.41 14.31 -45.54
C PHE A 10 9.81 14.67 -44.10
N VAL A 11 10.69 15.65 -43.93
CA VAL A 11 11.04 16.17 -42.61
C VAL A 11 9.87 17.04 -42.15
N GLN A 12 8.96 16.47 -41.35
CA GLN A 12 7.93 17.23 -40.66
C GLN A 12 8.60 18.19 -39.67
N GLN A 13 8.47 19.49 -39.94
CA GLN A 13 8.84 20.53 -38.99
C GLN A 13 7.75 20.57 -37.92
N PHE A 14 8.06 20.06 -36.73
CA PHE A 14 7.18 20.15 -35.57
C PHE A 14 6.98 21.62 -35.21
N THR A 15 5.73 22.08 -35.20
CA THR A 15 5.45 23.47 -34.84
C THR A 15 5.43 23.60 -33.31
N LEU A 16 5.95 24.70 -32.77
CA LEU A 16 5.93 24.96 -31.32
C LEU A 16 4.50 24.94 -30.76
N ILE A 17 3.51 25.36 -31.55
CA ILE A 17 2.10 25.35 -31.17
C ILE A 17 1.54 23.94 -31.00
N GLU A 18 1.99 22.99 -31.82
CA GLU A 18 1.57 21.59 -31.76
C GLU A 18 2.07 20.90 -30.48
N LEU A 19 3.29 21.22 -30.04
CA LEU A 19 3.79 20.77 -28.74
C LEU A 19 3.08 21.49 -27.58
N LEU A 20 2.83 22.80 -27.72
CA LEU A 20 2.23 23.64 -26.70
C LEU A 20 0.79 23.22 -26.37
N VAL A 21 -0.03 22.96 -27.38
CA VAL A 21 -1.44 22.57 -27.14
C VAL A 21 -1.54 21.21 -26.44
N VAL A 22 -0.63 20.29 -26.75
CA VAL A 22 -0.61 18.94 -26.15
C VAL A 22 -0.30 19.01 -24.66
N ILE A 23 0.73 19.76 -24.26
CA ILE A 23 1.07 19.89 -22.83
C ILE A 23 -0.03 20.63 -22.05
N VAL A 24 -0.72 21.59 -22.68
CA VAL A 24 -1.85 22.30 -22.07
C VAL A 24 -3.01 21.34 -21.80
N ILE A 25 -3.35 20.48 -22.76
CA ILE A 25 -4.42 19.49 -22.58
C ILE A 25 -4.03 18.47 -21.50
N ILE A 26 -2.79 17.96 -21.51
CA ILE A 26 -2.30 17.02 -20.48
C ILE A 26 -2.36 17.67 -19.09
N ALA A 27 -1.97 18.94 -18.95
CA ALA A 27 -2.01 19.66 -17.68
C ALA A 27 -3.44 19.77 -17.11
N ILE A 28 -4.42 20.07 -17.97
CA ILE A 28 -5.84 20.13 -17.56
C ILE A 28 -6.33 18.75 -17.11
N LEU A 29 -5.99 17.68 -17.85
CA LEU A 29 -6.36 16.32 -17.47
C LEU A 29 -5.74 15.91 -16.13
N ILE A 30 -4.44 16.15 -15.92
CA ILE A 30 -3.75 15.84 -14.66
C ILE A 30 -4.36 16.63 -13.50
N ALA A 31 -4.68 17.91 -13.70
CA ALA A 31 -5.29 18.74 -12.65
C ALA A 31 -6.62 18.18 -12.15
N LEU A 32 -7.41 17.54 -13.02
CA LEU A 32 -8.66 16.87 -12.65
C LEU A 32 -8.43 15.45 -12.09
N LEU A 33 -7.39 14.74 -12.56
CA LEU A 33 -7.10 13.37 -12.16
C LEU A 33 -6.40 13.25 -10.80
N LEU A 34 -5.49 14.17 -10.46
CA LEU A 34 -4.75 14.16 -9.19
C LEU A 34 -5.65 14.15 -7.94
N PRO A 35 -6.66 15.03 -7.80
CA PRO A 35 -7.53 15.02 -6.62
C PRO A 35 -8.38 13.75 -6.54
N ALA A 36 -8.83 13.23 -7.69
CA ALA A 36 -9.59 11.98 -7.74
C ALA A 36 -8.72 10.76 -7.36
N LEU A 37 -7.47 10.73 -7.81
CA LEU A 37 -6.52 9.65 -7.50
C LEU A 37 -6.17 9.63 -6.00
N GLN A 38 -6.01 10.79 -5.37
CA GLN A 38 -5.76 10.87 -3.94
C GLN A 38 -6.93 10.30 -3.13
N GLN A 39 -8.17 10.68 -3.46
CA GLN A 39 -9.37 10.13 -2.81
C GLN A 39 -9.49 8.62 -3.03
N ALA A 40 -9.22 8.13 -4.24
CA ALA A 40 -9.24 6.70 -4.55
C ALA A 40 -8.21 5.92 -3.73
N LYS A 41 -7.00 6.47 -3.56
CA LYS A 41 -5.94 5.87 -2.73
C LYS A 41 -6.33 5.79 -1.26
N ASP A 42 -6.91 6.84 -0.71
CA ASP A 42 -7.34 6.86 0.70
C ASP A 42 -8.53 5.92 0.94
N THR A 43 -9.47 5.86 -0.01
CA THR A 43 -10.55 4.86 -0.01
C THR A 43 -9.99 3.44 -0.06
N ALA A 44 -9.02 3.16 -0.95
CA ALA A 44 -8.40 1.84 -1.05
C ALA A 44 -7.70 1.42 0.26
N LYS A 45 -6.99 2.35 0.93
CA LYS A 45 -6.41 2.09 2.27
C LYS A 45 -7.47 1.73 3.29
N SER A 46 -8.59 2.46 3.32
CA SER A 46 -9.69 2.20 4.25
C SER A 46 -10.32 0.82 4.03
N VAL A 47 -10.55 0.43 2.77
CA VAL A 47 -11.09 -0.88 2.40
C VAL A 47 -10.17 -2.01 2.85
N THR A 48 -8.87 -1.87 2.63
CA THR A 48 -7.87 -2.85 3.08
C THR A 48 -7.84 -2.95 4.60
N CYS A 49 -7.86 -1.82 5.32
CA CYS A 49 -7.92 -1.80 6.78
C CYS A 49 -9.16 -2.53 7.31
N MET A 50 -10.33 -2.24 6.72
CA MET A 50 -11.60 -2.86 7.11
C MET A 50 -11.59 -4.38 6.85
N SER A 51 -11.02 -4.82 5.72
CA SER A 51 -10.86 -6.24 5.40
C SER A 51 -9.96 -6.95 6.42
N ASN A 52 -8.81 -6.36 6.74
CA ASN A 52 -7.88 -6.93 7.71
C ASN A 52 -8.50 -7.01 9.11
N LEU A 53 -9.21 -5.96 9.53
CA LEU A 53 -9.90 -5.93 10.83
C LEU A 53 -10.96 -7.03 10.92
N LYS A 54 -11.75 -7.21 9.84
CA LYS A 54 -12.74 -8.29 9.76
C LYS A 54 -12.09 -9.67 9.87
N GLN A 55 -10.97 -9.91 9.20
CA GLN A 55 -10.23 -11.17 9.29
C GLN A 55 -9.71 -11.44 10.71
N GLN A 56 -9.16 -10.42 11.37
CA GLN A 56 -8.68 -10.53 12.75
C GLN A 56 -9.81 -10.84 13.74
N PHE A 57 -10.93 -10.11 13.68
CA PHE A 57 -12.08 -10.38 14.54
C PHE A 57 -12.67 -11.76 14.31
N THR A 58 -12.71 -12.22 13.06
CA THR A 58 -13.15 -13.58 12.75
C THR A 58 -12.24 -14.60 13.44
N GLY A 59 -10.92 -14.43 13.34
CA GLY A 59 -9.95 -15.30 14.04
C GLY A 59 -10.09 -15.27 15.56
N MET A 60 -10.30 -14.08 16.15
CA MET A 60 -10.51 -13.95 17.59
C MET A 60 -11.82 -14.59 18.05
N ALA A 61 -12.90 -14.45 17.27
CA ALA A 61 -14.19 -15.05 17.58
C ALA A 61 -14.12 -16.58 17.52
N LEU A 62 -13.41 -17.14 16.53
CA LEU A 62 -13.15 -18.58 16.44
C LEU A 62 -12.34 -19.06 17.65
N TYR A 63 -11.27 -18.35 18.02
CA TYR A 63 -10.47 -18.69 19.18
C TYR A 63 -11.27 -18.67 20.49
N ALA A 64 -12.08 -17.62 20.69
CA ALA A 64 -12.91 -17.48 21.88
C ALA A 64 -13.98 -18.57 21.97
N ASN A 65 -14.53 -19.00 20.83
CA ASN A 65 -15.47 -20.12 20.79
C ASN A 65 -14.81 -21.43 21.25
N ASP A 66 -13.54 -21.64 20.91
CA ASP A 66 -12.82 -22.87 21.23
C ASP A 66 -12.12 -22.83 22.61
N SER A 67 -12.02 -21.65 23.24
CA SER A 67 -11.25 -21.41 24.48
C SER A 67 -12.13 -20.89 25.63
N ASP A 68 -13.36 -21.36 25.76
CA ASP A 68 -14.31 -20.98 26.84
C ASP A 68 -14.55 -19.46 26.97
N GLY A 69 -14.56 -18.75 25.85
CA GLY A 69 -14.74 -17.30 25.80
C GLY A 69 -13.48 -16.49 26.11
N LEU A 70 -12.33 -17.12 26.29
CA LEU A 70 -11.06 -16.44 26.46
C LEU A 70 -10.57 -15.88 25.13
N ILE A 71 -10.12 -14.63 25.14
CA ILE A 71 -9.49 -13.99 23.97
C ILE A 71 -8.02 -14.38 23.86
N PRO A 72 -7.43 -14.35 22.65
CA PRO A 72 -6.01 -14.60 22.48
C PRO A 72 -5.17 -13.67 23.37
N PRO A 73 -4.13 -14.19 24.03
CA PRO A 73 -3.34 -13.41 24.97
C PRO A 73 -2.63 -12.24 24.25
N ILE A 74 -2.89 -11.02 24.72
CA ILE A 74 -2.35 -9.75 24.17
C ILE A 74 -0.95 -9.42 24.70
N GLY A 75 -0.29 -10.33 25.42
CA GLY A 75 0.96 -10.02 26.09
C GLY A 75 1.33 -11.09 27.09
N GLN A 76 2.04 -12.11 26.61
CA GLN A 76 2.91 -12.87 27.47
C GLN A 76 4.22 -12.99 26.71
N ASN A 77 5.22 -12.30 27.23
CA ASN A 77 6.58 -12.47 26.77
C ASN A 77 6.87 -13.97 26.81
N PHE A 78 7.13 -14.59 25.66
CA PHE A 78 7.70 -15.93 25.60
C PHE A 78 9.17 -15.87 26.10
N TYR A 79 9.39 -15.45 27.35
CA TYR A 79 10.71 -15.50 27.99
C TYR A 79 11.13 -16.94 28.35
N SER A 80 10.44 -17.96 27.84
CA SER A 80 10.61 -19.32 28.32
C SER A 80 10.50 -20.36 27.22
N SER A 81 11.33 -20.25 26.20
CA SER A 81 11.80 -21.42 25.42
C SER A 81 12.91 -21.05 24.44
N GLY A 82 14.07 -20.63 24.97
CA GLY A 82 15.38 -20.83 24.31
C GLY A 82 15.62 -20.27 22.89
N MET A 83 14.78 -19.36 22.38
CA MET A 83 14.97 -18.75 21.06
C MET A 83 15.53 -17.33 21.21
N PRO A 84 16.81 -17.08 20.90
CA PRO A 84 17.38 -15.75 20.96
C PRO A 84 16.74 -14.88 19.87
N GLY A 85 16.05 -13.79 20.25
CA GLY A 85 15.67 -12.72 19.33
C GLY A 85 14.20 -12.59 18.95
N TYR A 86 13.28 -13.40 19.49
CA TYR A 86 11.84 -13.27 19.16
C TYR A 86 11.01 -12.77 20.36
N ASN A 87 10.96 -11.44 20.54
CA ASN A 87 9.97 -10.77 21.39
C ASN A 87 8.68 -10.50 20.59
N GLY A 88 7.99 -11.54 20.12
CA GLY A 88 6.83 -11.40 19.23
C GLY A 88 5.59 -12.10 19.76
N THR A 89 4.59 -11.33 20.17
CA THR A 89 3.21 -11.80 20.39
C THR A 89 2.50 -12.04 19.06
N TRP A 90 1.38 -12.79 19.04
CA TRP A 90 0.64 -13.05 17.79
C TRP A 90 0.21 -11.76 17.06
N TYR A 91 -0.11 -10.68 17.78
CA TYR A 91 -0.41 -9.37 17.18
C TYR A 91 0.83 -8.71 16.58
N SER A 92 2.03 -8.90 17.14
CA SER A 92 3.28 -8.40 16.56
C SER A 92 3.57 -9.02 15.19
N TRP A 93 3.22 -10.30 15.01
CA TRP A 93 3.34 -10.97 13.71
C TRP A 93 2.34 -10.40 12.69
N LEU A 94 1.10 -10.13 13.10
CA LEU A 94 0.12 -9.48 12.22
C LEU A 94 0.56 -8.07 11.78
N GLY A 95 1.23 -7.33 12.65
CA GLY A 95 1.88 -6.06 12.31
C GLY A 95 3.01 -6.24 11.29
N SER A 96 3.93 -7.18 11.53
CA SER A 96 5.06 -7.47 10.64
C SER A 96 4.63 -7.93 9.25
N TYR A 97 3.53 -8.68 9.15
CA TYR A 97 2.95 -9.13 7.87
C TYR A 97 1.99 -8.12 7.22
N GLY A 98 1.85 -6.90 7.78
CA GLY A 98 1.09 -5.81 7.16
C GLY A 98 -0.43 -5.88 7.37
N TYR A 99 -0.93 -6.75 8.25
CA TYR A 99 -2.36 -6.84 8.56
C TYR A 99 -2.85 -5.71 9.47
N MET A 100 -1.96 -4.99 10.16
CA MET A 100 -2.32 -3.85 11.01
C MET A 100 -2.19 -2.48 10.29
N GLY A 101 -1.98 -2.51 8.97
CA GLY A 101 -1.71 -1.32 8.15
C GLY A 101 -0.23 -0.95 8.11
N PRO A 102 0.17 0.04 7.30
CA PRO A 102 1.50 0.62 7.33
C PRO A 102 1.64 1.44 8.62
N GLY A 103 1.67 0.75 9.75
CA GLY A 103 2.23 1.32 10.95
C GLY A 103 3.71 1.49 10.70
N GLU A 104 4.23 2.70 10.94
CA GLU A 104 5.57 2.78 11.48
C GLU A 104 5.62 1.69 12.56
N THR A 105 6.52 0.72 12.41
CA THR A 105 6.80 -0.19 13.52
C THR A 105 7.29 0.74 14.61
N TYR A 106 6.40 1.18 15.50
CA TYR A 106 6.80 1.82 16.72
C TYR A 106 7.74 0.81 17.33
N ASP A 107 9.02 1.16 17.30
CA ASP A 107 10.05 0.44 17.99
C ASP A 107 9.65 0.58 19.45
N TYR A 108 8.85 -0.36 19.92
CA TYR A 108 8.60 -0.57 21.32
C TYR A 108 9.92 -1.12 21.87
N GLY A 109 10.92 -0.24 21.95
CA GLY A 109 11.95 -0.37 22.96
C GLY A 109 11.28 -0.68 24.30
N PRO A 110 11.97 -1.34 25.22
CA PRO A 110 11.40 -2.24 26.24
C PRO A 110 10.31 -1.69 27.19
N TYR A 111 9.90 -0.42 27.06
CA TYR A 111 8.88 0.26 27.87
C TYR A 111 7.88 1.15 27.11
N GLY A 112 7.83 1.08 25.77
CA GLY A 112 6.78 1.62 24.91
C GLY A 112 5.93 2.80 25.38
N VAL A 113 6.35 4.04 25.09
CA VAL A 113 5.50 5.22 24.81
C VAL A 113 6.37 6.39 24.33
N THR A 114 6.29 6.74 23.05
CA THR A 114 6.34 8.12 22.50
C THR A 114 5.64 8.15 21.16
#